data_AF-A0A2N0MRV3-F1
#
_entry.id   AF-A0A2N0MRV3-F1
#
_cell.length_a   1.000
_cell.length_b   1.000
_cell.length_c   1.000
_cell.angle_alpha   90.00
_cell.angle_beta   90.00
_cell.angle_gamma   90.00
#
_symmetry.space_group_name_H-M   'P 1'
#
loop_
_entity.id
_entity.type
_entity.pdbx_description
1 polymer ?
#
loop_
_entity_poly.entity_id
_entity_poly.type
_entity_poly.pdbx_seq_one_letter_code
_entity_poly.pdbx_strand_id
1 'polypeptide(L)'
;MAISQLEQAMATLRLSLAEMRNKEDQMDALVNQSQTQLRRLPRQAVYGQMSLEMSLTAMGEIEERLDDAVANRRRLLAIKDTAAQELEALQLLKRVDEARSKLAELKNGSPTDQEVQAEIKQLESFIAANSRQAEQAITERFKERTNGDRALS
;
A
#
# COMPACT_ATOMS: atom_id res chain seq x y z
N MET A 1 -22.21 -9.71 -13.83
CA MET A 1 -21.37 -8.64 -14.42
C MET A 1 -20.46 -7.94 -13.40
N ALA A 2 -20.88 -7.74 -12.13
CA ALA A 2 -20.06 -7.07 -11.10
C ALA A 2 -18.76 -7.81 -10.69
N ILE A 3 -18.76 -9.14 -10.64
CA ILE A 3 -17.58 -9.94 -10.26
C ILE A 3 -16.40 -9.70 -11.22
N SER A 4 -16.67 -9.61 -12.52
CA SER A 4 -15.63 -9.37 -13.53
C SER A 4 -14.96 -8.01 -13.40
N GLN A 5 -15.69 -6.96 -13.01
CA GLN A 5 -15.13 -5.62 -12.80
C GLN A 5 -14.28 -5.56 -11.53
N LEU A 6 -14.71 -6.23 -10.46
CA LEU A 6 -13.94 -6.35 -9.22
C LEU A 6 -12.62 -7.11 -9.46
N GLU A 7 -12.69 -8.24 -10.17
CA GLU A 7 -11.51 -9.03 -10.51
C GLU A 7 -10.54 -8.25 -11.41
N GLN A 8 -11.06 -7.50 -12.37
CA GLN A 8 -10.27 -6.60 -13.20
C GLN A 8 -9.60 -5.50 -12.37
N ALA A 9 -10.32 -4.84 -11.46
CA ALA A 9 -9.78 -3.81 -10.58
C ALA A 9 -8.65 -4.36 -9.67
N MET A 10 -8.85 -5.53 -9.06
CA MET A 10 -7.80 -6.19 -8.28
C MET A 10 -6.60 -6.57 -9.13
N ALA A 11 -6.79 -7.03 -10.37
CA ALA A 11 -5.70 -7.36 -11.27
C ALA A 11 -4.88 -6.11 -11.62
N THR A 12 -5.55 -5.00 -11.92
CA THR A 12 -4.90 -3.70 -12.16
C THR A 12 -4.10 -3.23 -10.94
N LEU A 13 -4.66 -3.32 -9.73
CA LEU A 13 -3.95 -2.96 -8.49
C LEU A 13 -2.74 -3.86 -8.21
N ARG A 14 -2.83 -5.16 -8.49
CA ARG A 14 -1.68 -6.07 -8.36
C ARG A 14 -0.55 -5.71 -9.32
N LEU A 15 -0.90 -5.40 -10.56
CA LEU A 15 0.07 -4.96 -11.56
C LEU A 15 0.73 -3.65 -11.14
N SER A 16 -0.07 -2.64 -10.74
CA SER A 16 0.46 -1.35 -10.32
C SER A 16 1.33 -1.46 -9.06
N LEU A 17 0.99 -2.32 -8.09
CA LEU A 17 1.85 -2.59 -6.92
C LEU A 17 3.19 -3.22 -7.31
N ALA A 18 3.20 -4.09 -8.33
CA ALA A 18 4.45 -4.67 -8.83
C ALA A 18 5.33 -3.60 -9.51
N GLU A 19 4.73 -2.71 -10.30
CA GLU A 19 5.41 -1.56 -10.89
C GLU A 19 5.97 -0.61 -9.82
N MET A 20 5.17 -0.29 -8.79
CA MET A 20 5.59 0.54 -7.65
C MET A 20 6.76 -0.08 -6.90
N ARG A 21 6.76 -1.41 -6.70
CA ARG A 21 7.88 -2.11 -6.07
C ARG A 21 9.16 -2.01 -6.89
N ASN A 22 9.09 -2.22 -8.20
CA ASN A 22 10.25 -2.03 -9.07
C ASN A 22 10.76 -0.57 -9.01
N LYS A 23 9.84 0.40 -8.99
CA LYS A 23 10.21 1.81 -8.87
C LYS A 23 10.86 2.15 -7.53
N GLU A 24 10.42 1.50 -6.46
CA GLU A 24 11.02 1.63 -5.12
C GLU A 24 12.46 1.11 -5.12
N ASP A 25 12.70 -0.09 -5.66
CA ASP A 25 14.04 -0.68 -5.78
C ASP A 25 14.99 0.24 -6.58
N GLN A 26 14.50 0.84 -7.66
CA GLN A 26 15.26 1.80 -8.46
C GLN A 26 15.62 3.07 -7.67
N MET A 27 14.68 3.59 -6.87
CA MET A 27 14.93 4.79 -6.04
C MET A 27 15.90 4.48 -4.92
N ASP A 28 15.80 3.31 -4.29
CA ASP A 28 16.74 2.86 -3.26
C ASP A 28 18.16 2.72 -3.82
N ALA A 29 18.30 2.17 -5.03
CA ALA A 29 19.59 2.12 -5.72
C ALA A 29 20.17 3.53 -5.96
N LEU A 30 19.34 4.48 -6.44
CA LEU A 30 19.76 5.85 -6.72
C LEU A 30 20.19 6.59 -5.45
N VAL A 31 19.44 6.44 -4.36
CA VAL A 31 19.76 7.03 -3.04
C VAL A 31 21.10 6.49 -2.55
N ASN A 32 21.28 5.17 -2.56
CA ASN A 32 22.52 4.53 -2.11
C ASN A 32 23.73 4.94 -2.96
N GLN A 33 23.55 5.04 -4.28
CA GLN A 33 24.59 5.49 -5.19
C GLN A 33 25.01 6.94 -4.90
N SER A 34 24.04 7.84 -4.76
CA SER A 34 24.28 9.27 -4.52
C SER A 34 24.99 9.50 -3.19
N GLN A 35 24.55 8.82 -2.13
CA GLN A 35 25.24 8.83 -0.83
C GLN A 35 26.68 8.31 -0.92
N THR A 36 26.92 7.26 -1.71
CA THR A 36 28.26 6.72 -1.92
C THR A 36 29.15 7.69 -2.67
N GLN A 37 28.63 8.40 -3.67
CA GLN A 37 29.37 9.43 -4.41
C GLN A 37 29.74 10.60 -3.50
N LEU A 38 28.80 11.11 -2.70
CA LEU A 38 29.05 12.19 -1.73
C LEU A 38 30.14 11.83 -0.73
N ARG A 39 30.17 10.59 -0.24
CA ARG A 39 31.23 10.14 0.69
C ARG A 39 32.62 10.10 0.07
N ARG A 40 32.74 10.04 -1.26
CA ARG A 40 34.02 9.92 -1.97
C ARG A 40 34.61 11.26 -2.39
N LEU A 41 33.76 12.25 -2.72
CA LEU A 41 34.19 13.55 -3.23
C LEU A 41 35.16 14.31 -2.32
N PRO A 42 34.97 14.36 -0.97
CA PRO A 42 35.91 15.05 -0.10
C PRO A 42 37.33 14.48 -0.19
N ARG A 43 37.46 13.15 -0.33
CA ARG A 43 38.78 12.50 -0.48
C ARG A 43 39.44 12.92 -1.79
N GLN A 44 38.67 13.03 -2.88
CA GLN A 44 39.21 13.44 -4.18
C GLN A 44 39.73 14.88 -4.16
N ALA A 45 39.04 15.78 -3.46
CA ALA A 45 39.51 17.15 -3.24
C ALA A 45 40.81 17.20 -2.42
N VAL A 46 40.85 16.47 -1.30
CA VAL A 46 42.01 16.44 -0.39
C VAL A 46 43.26 15.88 -1.08
N TYR A 47 43.12 14.83 -1.88
CA TYR A 47 44.25 14.22 -2.60
C TYR A 47 44.56 14.91 -3.95
N GLY A 48 43.93 16.05 -4.25
CA GLY A 48 44.21 16.83 -5.46
C GLY A 48 43.79 16.13 -6.76
N GLN A 49 42.95 15.09 -6.68
CA GLN A 49 42.39 14.41 -7.85
C GLN A 49 41.33 15.26 -8.56
N MET A 50 40.76 16.23 -7.83
CA MET A 50 39.74 17.15 -8.29
C MET A 50 39.93 18.49 -7.57
N SER A 51 39.70 19.62 -8.23
CA SER A 51 39.80 20.92 -7.57
C SER A 51 38.68 21.11 -6.56
N LEU A 52 38.92 21.93 -5.53
CA LEU A 52 37.92 22.22 -4.50
C LEU A 52 36.60 22.74 -5.09
N GLU A 53 36.69 23.71 -6.00
CA GLU A 53 35.51 24.27 -6.69
C GLU A 53 34.72 23.20 -7.42
N MET A 54 35.39 22.37 -8.23
CA MET A 54 34.70 21.26 -8.92
C MET A 54 34.07 20.28 -7.92
N SER A 55 34.73 20.03 -6.78
CA SER A 55 34.20 19.11 -5.76
C SER A 55 32.97 19.69 -5.08
N LEU A 56 32.95 20.98 -4.76
CA LEU A 56 31.78 21.65 -4.20
C LEU A 56 30.62 21.67 -5.20
N THR A 57 30.87 21.98 -6.47
CA THR A 57 29.83 21.93 -7.52
C THR A 57 29.25 20.52 -7.65
N ALA A 58 30.10 19.50 -7.77
CA ALA A 58 29.63 18.12 -7.89
C ALA A 58 28.88 17.64 -6.64
N MET A 59 29.30 18.06 -5.45
CA MET A 59 28.58 17.75 -4.22
C MET A 59 27.18 18.35 -4.23
N GLY A 60 27.04 19.64 -4.58
CA GLY A 60 25.73 20.30 -4.64
C GLY A 60 24.76 19.63 -5.63
N GLU A 61 25.24 19.26 -6.82
CA GLU A 61 24.41 18.55 -7.82
C GLU A 61 23.95 17.17 -7.34
N ILE A 62 24.80 16.44 -6.61
CA ILE A 62 24.45 15.11 -6.08
C ILE A 62 23.51 15.25 -4.88
N GLU A 63 23.68 16.27 -4.04
CA GLU A 63 22.79 16.58 -2.92
C GLU A 63 21.38 16.92 -3.43
N GLU A 64 21.25 17.78 -4.44
CA GLU A 64 19.96 18.11 -5.06
C GLU A 64 19.27 16.85 -5.61
N ARG A 65 20.02 16.02 -6.35
CA ARG A 65 19.49 14.75 -6.87
C ARG A 65 19.09 13.78 -5.76
N LEU A 66 19.85 13.73 -4.67
CA LEU A 66 19.58 12.87 -3.52
C LEU A 66 18.28 13.31 -2.83
N ASP A 67 18.12 14.61 -2.60
CA ASP A 67 16.92 15.17 -1.97
C ASP A 67 15.68 14.90 -2.81
N ASP A 68 15.77 15.08 -4.14
CA ASP A 68 14.70 14.73 -5.07
C ASP A 68 14.35 13.24 -5.04
N ALA A 69 15.37 12.36 -5.04
CA ALA A 69 15.16 10.92 -4.96
C ALA A 69 14.48 10.50 -3.65
N VAL A 70 14.90 11.07 -2.52
CA VAL A 70 14.30 10.81 -1.20
C VAL A 70 12.86 11.31 -1.15
N ALA A 71 12.58 12.51 -1.66
CA ALA A 71 11.24 13.07 -1.71
C ALA A 71 10.30 12.22 -2.58
N ASN A 72 10.77 11.80 -3.76
CA ASN A 72 10.01 10.95 -4.67
C ASN A 72 9.77 9.56 -4.09
N ARG A 73 10.75 8.97 -3.41
CA ARG A 73 10.58 7.70 -2.69
C ARG A 73 9.49 7.80 -1.63
N ARG A 74 9.49 8.87 -0.82
CA ARG A 74 8.44 9.09 0.18
C ARG A 74 7.05 9.18 -0.46
N ARG A 75 6.92 9.93 -1.56
CA ARG A 75 5.65 10.04 -2.30
C ARG A 75 5.20 8.68 -2.86
N LEU A 76 6.13 7.91 -3.42
CA LEU A 76 5.87 6.57 -3.95
C LEU A 76 5.34 5.63 -2.86
N LEU A 77 5.95 5.63 -1.68
CA LEU A 77 5.48 4.81 -0.56
C LEU A 77 4.05 5.14 -0.14
N ALA A 78 3.71 6.43 -0.05
CA ALA A 78 2.34 6.84 0.27
C ALA A 78 1.32 6.34 -0.78
N ILE A 79 1.67 6.36 -2.06
CA ILE A 79 0.84 5.82 -3.14
C ILE A 79 0.72 4.30 -3.02
N LYS A 80 1.84 3.61 -2.78
CA LYS A 80 1.91 2.14 -2.61
C LYS A 80 1.06 1.68 -1.43
N ASP A 81 1.13 2.37 -0.29
CA ASP A 81 0.33 2.06 0.89
C ASP A 81 -1.16 2.21 0.59
N THR A 82 -1.55 3.26 -0.13
CA THR A 82 -2.93 3.48 -0.56
C THR A 82 -3.41 2.35 -1.49
N ALA A 83 -2.60 1.98 -2.48
CA ALA A 83 -2.94 0.90 -3.42
C ALA A 83 -3.02 -0.47 -2.73
N ALA A 84 -2.18 -0.73 -1.72
CA ALA A 84 -2.20 -1.95 -0.94
C ALA A 84 -3.47 -2.05 -0.09
N GLN A 85 -3.86 -0.96 0.58
CA GLN A 85 -5.10 -0.89 1.35
C GLN A 85 -6.35 -1.11 0.47
N GLU A 86 -6.38 -0.49 -0.72
CA GLU A 86 -7.49 -0.67 -1.65
C GLU A 86 -7.59 -2.14 -2.14
N LEU A 87 -6.45 -2.75 -2.46
CA LEU A 87 -6.43 -4.16 -2.87
C LEU A 87 -6.91 -5.08 -1.75
N GLU A 88 -6.50 -4.83 -0.50
CA GLU A 88 -6.96 -5.57 0.67
C GLU A 88 -8.49 -5.43 0.86
N ALA A 89 -9.02 -4.22 0.74
CA ALA A 89 -10.44 -3.95 0.83
C ALA A 89 -11.25 -4.71 -0.23
N LEU A 90 -10.81 -4.70 -1.50
CA LEU A 90 -11.47 -5.43 -2.57
C LEU A 90 -11.40 -6.96 -2.38
N GLN A 91 -10.28 -7.47 -1.85
CA GLN A 91 -10.16 -8.90 -1.51
C GLN A 91 -11.10 -9.30 -0.36
N LEU A 92 -11.26 -8.44 0.64
CA LEU A 92 -12.19 -8.65 1.73
C LEU A 92 -13.63 -8.72 1.20
N LEU A 93 -14.01 -7.79 0.32
CA LEU A 93 -15.33 -7.76 -0.31
C LEU A 93 -15.61 -9.06 -1.05
N LYS A 94 -14.67 -9.53 -1.88
CA LYS A 94 -14.79 -10.80 -2.59
C LYS A 94 -14.99 -11.98 -1.62
N ARG A 95 -14.21 -12.06 -0.53
CA ARG A 95 -14.34 -13.14 0.46
C ARG A 95 -15.70 -13.13 1.17
N VAL A 96 -16.24 -11.94 1.46
CA VAL A 96 -17.57 -11.80 2.07
C VAL A 96 -18.67 -12.24 1.10
N ASP A 97 -18.57 -11.87 -0.18
CA ASP A 97 -19.53 -12.29 -1.21
C ASP A 97 -19.49 -13.80 -1.46
N GLU A 98 -18.30 -14.41 -1.44
CA GLU A 98 -18.13 -15.87 -1.50
C GLU A 98 -18.71 -16.57 -0.26
N ALA A 99 -18.46 -16.03 0.94
CA ALA A 99 -19.03 -16.55 2.18
C ALA A 99 -20.56 -16.49 2.20
N ARG A 100 -21.14 -15.39 1.68
CA ARG A 100 -22.61 -15.23 1.55
C ARG A 100 -23.20 -16.21 0.55
N SER A 101 -22.54 -16.41 -0.60
CA SER A 101 -22.98 -17.38 -1.61
C SER A 101 -22.95 -18.81 -1.05
N LYS A 102 -21.86 -19.21 -0.39
CA LYS A 102 -21.74 -20.52 0.28
C LYS A 102 -22.77 -20.71 1.39
N LEU A 103 -23.00 -19.68 2.20
CA LEU A 103 -24.04 -19.70 3.24
C LEU A 103 -25.42 -19.95 2.63
N ALA A 104 -25.75 -19.27 1.53
CA ALA A 104 -27.03 -19.44 0.85
C ALA A 104 -27.17 -20.87 0.27
N GLU A 105 -26.11 -21.41 -0.34
CA GLU A 105 -26.08 -22.79 -0.85
C GLU A 105 -26.28 -23.81 0.29
N LEU A 106 -25.57 -23.68 1.40
CA LEU A 106 -25.68 -24.58 2.56
C LEU A 106 -27.05 -24.48 3.25
N LYS A 107 -27.65 -23.28 3.31
CA LYS A 107 -29.01 -23.08 3.84
C LYS A 107 -30.10 -23.62 2.93
N ASN A 108 -29.88 -23.60 1.62
CA ASN A 108 -30.82 -24.16 0.64
C ASN A 108 -30.69 -25.70 0.51
N GLY A 109 -29.54 -26.27 0.88
CA GLY A 109 -29.37 -27.70 1.11
C GLY A 109 -30.05 -28.17 2.41
N SER A 110 -30.20 -29.48 2.60
CA SER A 110 -30.73 -30.03 3.86
C SER A 110 -29.68 -29.90 4.97
N PRO A 111 -29.86 -29.03 5.99
CA PRO A 111 -28.83 -28.71 6.98
C PRO A 111 -28.87 -29.69 8.15
N THR A 112 -29.09 -30.98 7.85
CA THR A 112 -29.29 -32.03 8.87
C THR A 112 -27.98 -32.55 9.42
N ASP A 113 -26.88 -32.34 8.70
CA ASP A 113 -25.56 -32.77 9.14
C ASP A 113 -24.95 -31.78 10.13
N GLN A 114 -24.37 -32.30 11.22
CA GLN A 114 -23.79 -31.46 12.28
C GLN A 114 -22.58 -30.66 11.77
N GLU A 115 -21.83 -31.22 10.81
CA GLU A 115 -20.72 -30.54 10.16
C GLU A 115 -21.20 -29.34 9.32
N VAL A 116 -22.28 -29.51 8.56
CA VAL A 116 -22.91 -28.43 7.77
C VAL A 116 -23.43 -27.31 8.68
N GLN A 117 -24.02 -27.64 9.84
CA GLN A 117 -24.44 -26.62 10.80
C GLN A 117 -23.27 -25.88 11.46
N ALA A 118 -22.15 -26.57 11.71
CA ALA A 118 -20.95 -25.93 12.22
C ALA A 118 -20.35 -24.95 11.20
N GLU A 119 -20.31 -25.34 9.92
CA GLU A 119 -19.84 -24.49 8.83
C GLU A 119 -20.72 -23.26 8.62
N ILE A 120 -22.05 -23.41 8.67
CA ILE A 120 -23.00 -22.29 8.62
C ILE A 120 -22.70 -21.27 9.73
N LYS A 121 -22.52 -21.72 10.98
CA LYS A 121 -22.20 -20.83 12.11
C LYS A 121 -20.86 -20.11 11.92
N GLN A 122 -19.86 -20.79 11.38
CA GLN A 122 -18.55 -20.18 11.09
C GLN A 122 -18.69 -19.08 10.02
N LEU A 123 -19.39 -19.34 8.92
CA LEU A 123 -19.63 -18.36 7.86
C LEU A 123 -20.44 -17.15 8.36
N GLU A 124 -21.49 -17.38 9.16
CA GLU A 124 -22.26 -16.29 9.78
C GLU A 124 -21.39 -15.43 10.70
N SER A 125 -20.56 -16.06 11.53
CA SER A 125 -19.64 -15.34 12.42
C SER A 125 -18.63 -14.50 11.64
N PHE A 126 -18.09 -15.04 10.53
CA PHE A 126 -17.17 -14.34 9.66
C PHE A 126 -17.83 -13.11 9.00
N ILE A 127 -19.03 -13.27 8.42
CA ILE A 127 -19.76 -12.16 7.80
C ILE A 127 -20.11 -11.09 8.84
N ALA A 128 -20.57 -11.49 10.03
CA ALA A 128 -20.94 -10.56 11.09
C ALA A 128 -19.73 -9.79 11.66
N ALA A 129 -18.56 -10.44 11.76
CA ALA A 129 -17.33 -9.78 12.17
C ALA A 129 -16.87 -8.74 11.14
N ASN A 130 -16.84 -9.12 9.85
CA ASN A 130 -16.47 -8.20 8.77
C ASN A 130 -17.43 -7.02 8.64
N SER A 131 -18.74 -7.24 8.81
CA SER A 131 -19.74 -6.17 8.79
C SER A 131 -19.53 -5.17 9.93
N ARG A 132 -19.23 -5.66 11.15
CA ARG A 132 -18.92 -4.80 12.30
C ARG A 132 -17.63 -4.01 12.09
N GLN A 133 -16.60 -4.65 11.54
CA GLN A 133 -15.35 -3.98 11.23
C GLN A 133 -15.53 -2.87 10.18
N ALA A 134 -16.34 -3.12 9.14
CA ALA A 134 -16.68 -2.09 8.15
C ALA A 134 -17.42 -0.90 8.77
N GLU A 135 -18.37 -1.17 9.67
CA GLU A 135 -19.10 -0.12 10.41
C GLU A 135 -18.18 0.73 11.29
N GLN A 136 -17.25 0.08 12.00
CA GLN A 136 -16.23 0.76 12.82
C GLN A 136 -15.32 1.63 11.96
N ALA A 137 -14.82 1.12 10.83
CA ALA A 137 -13.94 1.87 9.93
C ALA A 137 -14.65 3.10 9.32
N ILE A 138 -15.95 2.99 8.99
CA ILE A 138 -16.75 4.14 8.53
C ILE A 138 -16.91 5.17 9.65
N THR A 139 -17.16 4.71 10.88
CA THR A 139 -17.32 5.58 12.05
C THR A 139 -16.03 6.30 12.40
N GLU A 140 -14.88 5.64 12.35
CA GLU A 140 -13.55 6.24 12.58
C GLU A 140 -13.23 7.28 11.51
N ARG A 141 -13.40 6.97 10.23
CA ARG A 141 -13.21 7.93 9.13
C ARG A 141 -14.14 9.14 9.25
N PHE A 142 -15.38 8.94 9.72
CA PHE A 142 -16.31 10.05 9.97
C PHE A 142 -15.83 10.95 11.12
N LYS A 143 -15.34 10.36 12.21
CA LYS A 143 -14.76 11.08 13.36
C LYS A 143 -13.48 11.83 12.99
N GLU A 144 -12.58 11.24 12.20
CA GLU A 144 -11.38 11.90 11.70
C GLU A 144 -11.73 13.11 10.83
N ARG A 145 -12.74 12.99 9.97
CA ARG A 145 -13.20 14.09 9.12
C ARG A 145 -13.85 15.23 9.93
N THR A 146 -14.67 14.90 10.93
CA THR A 146 -15.32 15.91 11.80
C THR A 146 -14.36 16.56 12.80
N ASN A 147 -13.34 15.83 13.28
CA ASN A 147 -12.31 16.40 14.15
C ASN A 147 -11.26 17.20 13.37
N GLY A 148 -10.93 16.79 12.14
CA GLY A 148 -10.06 17.56 11.24
C GLY A 148 -10.65 18.93 10.86
N ASP A 149 -11.97 19.00 10.65
CA ASP A 149 -12.70 20.25 10.38
C ASP A 149 -12.69 21.21 11.60
N ARG A 150 -12.69 20.66 12.82
CA ARG A 150 -12.59 21.44 14.07
C ARG A 150 -11.19 21.93 14.40
N ALA A 151 -10.14 21.29 13.88
CA ALA A 151 -8.75 21.70 14.10
C ALA A 151 -8.31 22.85 13.16
N LEU A 152 -9.13 23.19 12.16
CA LEU A 152 -8.90 24.26 11.19
C LEU A 152 -9.81 25.49 11.42
N SER A 153 -10.60 25.51 12.49
CA SER A 153 -11.40 26.67 12.95
C SER A 153 -10.81 27.27 14.22
#